data_AF-A0A959QDE2-F1
#
_entry.id   AF-A0A959QDE2-F1
#
_cell.length_a   1.000
_cell.length_b   1.000
_cell.length_c   1.000
_cell.angle_alpha   90.00
_cell.angle_beta   90.00
_cell.angle_gamma   90.00
#
_symmetry.space_group_name_H-M   'P 1'
#
loop_
_entity.id
_entity.type
_entity.pdbx_description
1 polymer ?
#
loop_
_entity_poly.entity_id
_entity_poly.type
_entity_poly.pdbx_seq_one_letter_code
_entity_poly.pdbx_strand_id
1 'polypeptide(L)'
;MGEKKGRTSFLRSKFAMLLWPFTVLFGCKQSPFTFEPNDRTSLVHSESGLYVHREVELRVNAARLEVLPEGVAHDARSRLDSYHFFPYGTGSTSFNPTKFERQGEELVWKEVIPISKDGLEGKIALGACVKWEKDGVASISDVLELFPFPPPDTDQIDVWSPWIEADRRREGDFGWHAEANKKAEETVGAPVHPFQMRFRLVLSRRMYP
;
A
#
# COMPACT_ATOMS: atom_id res chain seq x y z
N MET A 1 -44.46 25.11 74.13
CA MET A 1 -45.81 24.54 74.42
C MET A 1 -46.13 23.58 73.27
N GLY A 2 -46.36 22.29 73.57
CA GLY A 2 -46.52 21.16 72.62
C GLY A 2 -45.22 20.40 72.33
N GLU A 3 -44.93 19.23 72.93
CA GLU A 3 -45.34 17.86 72.51
C GLU A 3 -44.94 17.54 71.04
N LYS A 4 -44.39 16.39 70.63
CA LYS A 4 -44.28 15.04 71.20
C LYS A 4 -43.30 14.21 70.33
N LYS A 5 -42.64 13.25 71.00
CA LYS A 5 -42.25 11.87 70.62
C LYS A 5 -42.26 11.43 69.14
N GLY A 6 -41.27 10.60 68.77
CA GLY A 6 -41.49 9.52 67.79
C GLY A 6 -40.23 8.83 67.24
N ARG A 7 -39.80 7.75 67.89
CA ARG A 7 -38.84 6.74 67.40
C ARG A 7 -39.47 5.87 66.29
N THR A 8 -38.58 5.20 65.53
CA THR A 8 -38.66 3.95 64.74
C THR A 8 -38.46 4.19 63.22
N SER A 9 -37.80 3.35 62.42
CA SER A 9 -37.16 2.04 62.58
C SER A 9 -36.17 1.81 61.45
N PHE A 10 -35.17 0.97 61.74
CA PHE A 10 -34.41 0.08 60.84
C PHE A 10 -35.04 -0.20 59.47
N LEU A 11 -34.23 -0.07 58.40
CA LEU A 11 -34.17 -1.09 57.34
C LEU A 11 -32.74 -1.15 56.76
N ARG A 12 -32.08 -2.28 57.01
CA ARG A 12 -30.79 -2.67 56.44
C ARG A 12 -30.99 -2.97 54.95
N SER A 13 -30.40 -2.17 54.06
CA SER A 13 -30.25 -2.55 52.65
C SER A 13 -28.88 -3.18 52.45
N LYS A 14 -28.90 -4.43 52.01
CA LYS A 14 -27.73 -5.26 51.70
C LYS A 14 -27.11 -4.75 50.40
N PHE A 15 -25.93 -4.14 50.47
CA PHE A 15 -25.06 -4.00 49.29
C PHE A 15 -24.37 -5.34 49.03
N ALA A 16 -24.95 -6.15 48.15
CA ALA A 16 -24.31 -7.33 47.62
C ALA A 16 -23.21 -6.91 46.64
N MET A 17 -21.95 -7.18 46.99
CA MET A 17 -20.84 -7.26 46.06
C MET A 17 -21.18 -8.30 44.97
N LEU A 18 -21.47 -7.82 43.77
CA LEU A 18 -21.40 -8.61 42.56
C LEU A 18 -20.01 -8.36 41.95
N LEU A 19 -19.06 -9.18 42.40
CA LEU A 19 -17.82 -9.45 41.67
C LEU A 19 -18.20 -10.15 40.37
N TRP A 20 -18.27 -9.38 39.28
CA TRP A 20 -18.30 -9.94 37.94
C TRP A 20 -16.89 -10.43 37.59
N PRO A 21 -16.70 -11.72 37.25
CA PRO A 21 -15.46 -12.15 36.63
C PRO A 21 -15.56 -11.77 35.15
N PHE A 22 -15.18 -10.53 34.81
CA PHE A 22 -14.77 -10.22 33.46
C PHE A 22 -13.36 -10.80 33.27
N THR A 23 -13.30 -12.12 33.12
CA THR A 23 -12.15 -12.77 32.50
C THR A 23 -12.28 -12.47 31.01
N VAL A 24 -11.89 -11.26 30.61
CA VAL A 24 -11.57 -10.97 29.22
C VAL A 24 -10.31 -11.78 28.94
N LEU A 25 -10.51 -13.02 28.48
CA LEU A 25 -9.50 -13.74 27.73
C LEU A 25 -9.24 -12.88 26.49
N PHE A 26 -8.31 -11.95 26.60
CA PHE A 26 -7.60 -11.37 25.48
C PHE A 26 -6.83 -12.53 24.84
N GLY A 27 -7.54 -13.37 24.10
CA GLY A 27 -6.93 -14.09 23.00
C GLY A 27 -6.48 -13.02 22.03
N CYS A 28 -5.24 -12.56 22.18
CA CYS A 28 -4.53 -11.96 21.06
C CYS A 28 -4.65 -12.98 19.94
N LYS A 29 -5.60 -12.78 19.02
CA LYS A 29 -5.61 -13.50 17.75
C LYS A 29 -4.27 -13.17 17.15
N GLN A 30 -3.35 -14.12 17.24
CA GLN A 30 -2.06 -14.00 16.57
C GLN A 30 -2.39 -13.71 15.12
N SER A 31 -1.70 -12.71 14.55
CA SER A 31 -1.81 -12.42 13.12
C SER A 31 -1.74 -13.74 12.35
N PRO A 32 -2.65 -13.99 11.38
CA PRO A 32 -2.61 -15.19 10.54
C PRO A 32 -1.38 -15.22 9.63
N PHE A 33 -0.55 -14.16 9.69
CA PHE A 33 0.70 -14.04 9.00
C PHE A 33 1.87 -13.98 9.98
N THR A 34 2.90 -14.77 9.69
CA THR A 34 4.15 -14.86 10.45
C THR A 34 5.34 -14.77 9.51
N PHE A 35 6.45 -14.20 9.94
CA PHE A 35 7.70 -14.26 9.19
C PHE A 35 8.41 -15.58 9.41
N GLU A 36 9.12 -16.06 8.39
CA GLU A 36 10.01 -17.21 8.54
C GLU A 36 11.12 -16.88 9.57
N PRO A 37 11.45 -17.78 10.52
CA PRO A 37 12.36 -17.47 11.63
C PRO A 37 13.75 -16.93 11.21
N ASN A 38 14.21 -17.28 10.01
CA ASN A 38 15.51 -16.91 9.47
C ASN A 38 15.42 -15.96 8.25
N ASP A 39 14.21 -15.61 7.80
CA ASP A 39 13.99 -14.73 6.65
C ASP A 39 12.92 -13.68 6.98
N ARG A 40 13.38 -12.43 7.14
CA ARG A 40 12.53 -11.27 7.46
C ARG A 40 11.80 -10.69 6.25
N THR A 41 12.02 -11.26 5.07
CA THR A 41 11.44 -10.79 3.81
C THR A 41 10.30 -11.67 3.33
N SER A 42 10.16 -12.85 3.92
CA SER A 42 9.17 -13.84 3.54
C SER A 42 8.05 -13.94 4.57
N LEU A 43 6.87 -13.46 4.19
CA LEU A 43 5.64 -13.62 4.96
C LEU A 43 5.01 -14.98 4.67
N VAL A 44 4.61 -15.69 5.72
CA VAL A 44 3.99 -17.03 5.65
C VAL A 44 2.61 -16.98 6.28
N HIS A 45 1.63 -17.58 5.62
CA HIS A 45 0.30 -17.79 6.16
C HIS A 45 0.32 -18.95 7.15
N SER A 46 -0.02 -18.69 8.41
CA SER A 46 0.20 -19.63 9.52
C SER A 46 -0.62 -20.91 9.42
N GLU A 47 -1.80 -20.88 8.81
CA GLU A 47 -2.67 -22.06 8.67
C GLU A 47 -2.21 -23.00 7.54
N SER A 48 -1.84 -22.45 6.38
CA SER A 48 -1.46 -23.26 5.22
C SER A 48 0.05 -23.54 5.12
N GLY A 49 0.88 -22.77 5.83
CA GLY A 49 2.34 -22.81 5.72
C GLY A 49 2.87 -22.29 4.37
N LEU A 50 2.02 -21.65 3.56
CA LEU A 50 2.39 -21.11 2.26
C LEU A 50 2.87 -19.66 2.37
N TYR A 51 3.73 -19.25 1.43
CA TYR A 51 4.25 -17.90 1.36
C TYR A 51 3.21 -16.97 0.77
N VAL A 52 3.09 -15.78 1.36
CA VAL A 52 2.19 -14.73 0.92
C VAL A 52 2.95 -13.73 0.07
N HIS A 53 2.45 -13.47 -1.12
CA HIS A 53 2.95 -12.43 -2.00
C HIS A 53 1.79 -11.63 -2.60
N ARG A 54 2.11 -10.46 -3.15
CA ARG A 54 1.17 -9.66 -3.93
C ARG A 54 1.40 -9.91 -5.41
N GLU A 55 0.36 -10.27 -6.13
CA GLU A 55 0.36 -10.08 -7.57
C GLU A 55 -0.23 -8.70 -7.86
N VAL A 56 0.47 -7.92 -8.68
CA VAL A 56 0.10 -6.54 -8.99
C VAL A 56 -0.05 -6.39 -10.49
N GLU A 57 -1.12 -5.74 -10.90
CA GLU A 57 -1.28 -5.22 -12.25
C GLU A 57 -1.29 -3.70 -12.22
N LEU A 58 -0.43 -3.10 -13.03
CA LEU A 58 -0.40 -1.67 -13.29
C LEU A 58 -0.83 -1.45 -14.74
N ARG A 59 -1.78 -0.55 -14.97
CA ARG A 59 -2.21 -0.21 -16.31
C ARG A 59 -2.25 1.28 -16.58
N VAL A 60 -2.17 1.63 -17.86
CA VAL A 60 -2.35 2.99 -18.34
C VAL A 60 -2.84 3.00 -19.77
N ASN A 61 -3.61 4.01 -20.13
CA ASN A 61 -4.00 4.21 -21.51
C ASN A 61 -2.73 4.46 -22.37
N ALA A 62 -2.63 3.75 -23.49
CA ALA A 62 -1.47 3.82 -24.38
C ALA A 62 -1.21 5.25 -24.89
N ALA A 63 -2.24 6.08 -25.02
CA ALA A 63 -2.11 7.48 -25.42
C ALA A 63 -1.21 8.29 -24.47
N ARG A 64 -1.08 7.89 -23.19
CA ARG A 64 -0.13 8.54 -22.26
C ARG A 64 1.31 8.51 -22.77
N LEU A 65 1.69 7.41 -23.43
CA LEU A 65 3.04 7.21 -23.94
C LEU A 65 3.28 7.94 -25.28
N GLU A 66 2.25 8.52 -25.87
CA GLU A 66 2.32 9.24 -27.14
C GLU A 66 2.28 10.77 -26.94
N VAL A 67 1.76 11.24 -25.81
CA VAL A 67 1.67 12.66 -25.47
C VAL A 67 2.95 13.09 -24.73
N LEU A 68 3.86 13.72 -25.47
CA LEU A 68 5.07 14.29 -24.88
C LEU A 68 4.73 15.48 -23.96
N PRO A 69 5.25 15.49 -22.71
CA PRO A 69 5.20 16.67 -21.85
C PRO A 69 5.94 17.87 -22.46
N GLU A 70 5.59 19.07 -22.00
CA GLU A 70 6.33 20.29 -22.35
C GLU A 70 7.80 20.17 -21.95
N GLY A 71 8.71 20.63 -22.81
CA GLY A 71 10.15 20.57 -22.57
C GLY A 71 10.83 19.24 -22.91
N VAL A 72 10.06 18.20 -23.27
CA VAL A 72 10.61 16.93 -23.77
C VAL A 72 10.97 17.05 -25.25
N ALA A 73 12.13 16.52 -25.65
CA ALA A 73 12.55 16.49 -27.05
C ALA A 73 11.56 15.68 -27.92
N HIS A 74 11.20 16.20 -29.10
CA HIS A 74 10.18 15.61 -29.97
C HIS A 74 10.39 14.14 -30.38
N ASP A 75 11.62 13.64 -30.34
CA ASP A 75 12.05 12.29 -30.67
C ASP A 75 12.42 11.44 -29.44
N ALA A 76 12.08 11.92 -28.23
CA ALA A 76 12.27 11.15 -27.00
C ALA A 76 11.40 9.89 -26.99
N ARG A 77 11.94 8.83 -26.41
CA ARG A 77 11.24 7.56 -26.20
C ARG A 77 10.67 7.52 -24.80
N SER A 78 9.42 7.09 -24.67
CA SER A 78 8.78 6.84 -23.38
C SER A 78 9.17 5.46 -22.83
N ARG A 79 9.32 5.36 -21.50
CA ARG A 79 9.51 4.11 -20.77
C ARG A 79 8.73 4.15 -19.47
N LEU A 80 8.18 3.03 -19.04
CA LEU A 80 7.72 2.89 -17.65
C LEU A 80 8.92 2.95 -16.72
N ASP A 81 8.80 3.72 -15.65
CA ASP A 81 9.72 3.70 -14.53
C ASP A 81 8.92 3.53 -13.24
N SER A 82 9.38 2.61 -12.39
CA SER A 82 8.58 2.19 -11.24
C SER A 82 9.44 1.76 -10.06
N TYR A 83 8.94 2.07 -8.87
CA TYR A 83 9.70 2.08 -7.63
C TYR A 83 8.92 1.46 -6.47
N HIS A 84 9.61 0.73 -5.60
CA HIS A 84 9.08 0.30 -4.30
C HIS A 84 9.50 1.29 -3.23
N PHE A 85 8.53 1.93 -2.59
CA PHE A 85 8.75 2.84 -1.48
C PHE A 85 8.55 2.11 -0.16
N PHE A 86 9.48 2.34 0.78
CA PHE A 86 9.44 1.85 2.15
C PHE A 86 9.90 2.97 3.10
N PRO A 87 9.62 2.89 4.41
CA PRO A 87 9.84 4.02 5.33
C PRO A 87 11.26 4.59 5.35
N TYR A 88 12.26 3.78 4.96
CA TYR A 88 13.67 4.14 5.04
C TYR A 88 14.36 4.21 3.67
N GLY A 89 13.62 4.17 2.57
CA GLY A 89 14.22 4.27 1.25
C GLY A 89 13.29 3.93 0.08
N THR A 90 13.92 3.82 -1.09
CA THR A 90 13.29 3.42 -2.34
C THR A 90 14.13 2.33 -3.00
N GLY A 91 13.47 1.40 -3.67
CA GLY A 91 14.10 0.38 -4.50
C GLY A 91 13.48 0.39 -5.90
N SER A 92 14.19 -0.11 -6.89
CA SER A 92 13.61 -0.37 -8.21
C SER A 92 12.59 -1.51 -8.13
N THR A 93 11.52 -1.41 -8.90
CA THR A 93 10.57 -2.52 -9.12
C THR A 93 11.09 -3.51 -10.17
N SER A 94 10.42 -4.64 -10.31
CA SER A 94 10.73 -5.68 -11.29
C SER A 94 9.88 -5.56 -12.56
N PHE A 95 8.95 -4.60 -12.65
CA PHE A 95 8.23 -4.30 -13.88
C PHE A 95 9.23 -4.09 -15.02
N ASN A 96 9.18 -5.00 -15.98
CA ASN A 96 9.96 -4.82 -17.20
C ASN A 96 9.20 -3.85 -18.10
N PRO A 97 9.75 -2.67 -18.41
CA PRO A 97 9.01 -1.64 -19.13
C PRO A 97 8.58 -2.08 -20.53
N THR A 98 9.25 -3.06 -21.14
CA THR A 98 8.93 -3.57 -22.47
C THR A 98 8.03 -4.79 -22.48
N LYS A 99 7.74 -5.39 -21.31
CA LYS A 99 6.88 -6.58 -21.19
C LYS A 99 5.52 -6.20 -20.62
N PHE A 100 4.69 -5.58 -21.45
CA PHE A 100 3.28 -5.33 -21.17
C PHE A 100 2.38 -6.18 -22.05
N GLU A 101 1.17 -6.42 -21.57
CA GLU A 101 0.04 -6.94 -22.34
C GLU A 101 -0.83 -5.77 -22.78
N ARG A 102 -1.21 -5.71 -24.07
CA ARG A 102 -2.19 -4.72 -24.53
C ARG A 102 -3.61 -5.28 -24.36
N GLN A 103 -4.45 -4.55 -23.63
CA GLN A 103 -5.86 -4.88 -23.39
C GLN A 103 -6.73 -3.72 -23.87
N GLY A 104 -7.16 -3.77 -25.14
CA GLY A 104 -7.82 -2.63 -25.78
C GLY A 104 -6.86 -1.44 -25.91
N GLU A 105 -7.24 -0.31 -25.32
CA GLU A 105 -6.41 0.92 -25.28
C GLU A 105 -5.40 0.92 -24.13
N GLU A 106 -5.50 -0.02 -23.20
CA GLU A 106 -4.65 -0.08 -22.01
C GLU A 106 -3.39 -0.92 -22.27
N LEU A 107 -2.27 -0.48 -21.71
CA LEU A 107 -1.06 -1.28 -21.53
C LEU A 107 -1.01 -1.76 -20.09
N VAL A 108 -0.84 -3.07 -19.88
CA VAL A 108 -0.88 -3.69 -18.55
C VAL A 108 0.45 -4.38 -18.26
N TRP A 109 1.13 -3.94 -17.21
CA TRP A 109 2.30 -4.60 -16.65
C TRP A 109 1.91 -5.44 -15.44
N LYS A 110 2.60 -6.56 -15.24
CA LYS A 110 2.35 -7.48 -14.13
C LYS A 110 3.63 -7.73 -13.34
N GLU A 111 3.54 -7.74 -12.02
CA GLU A 111 4.66 -8.02 -11.13
C GLU A 111 4.19 -8.85 -9.92
N VAL A 112 5.11 -9.64 -9.38
CA VAL A 112 4.95 -10.31 -8.10
C VAL A 112 5.85 -9.64 -7.06
N ILE A 113 5.26 -9.16 -5.98
CA ILE A 113 5.93 -8.42 -4.91
C ILE A 113 5.87 -9.23 -3.61
N PRO A 114 7.02 -9.68 -3.08
CA PRO A 114 7.09 -10.27 -1.74
C PRO A 114 6.64 -9.27 -0.66
N ILE A 115 6.01 -9.77 0.41
CA ILE A 115 5.54 -8.92 1.51
C ILE A 115 6.60 -8.85 2.61
N SER A 116 7.29 -7.71 2.69
CA SER A 116 8.22 -7.42 3.79
C SER A 116 7.49 -7.07 5.10
N LYS A 117 8.24 -6.93 6.19
CA LYS A 117 7.72 -6.44 7.48
C LYS A 117 6.97 -5.12 7.37
N ASP A 118 7.54 -4.13 6.68
CA ASP A 118 6.88 -2.84 6.49
C ASP A 118 5.61 -3.00 5.63
N GLY A 119 5.58 -3.98 4.73
CA GLY A 119 4.42 -4.32 3.92
C GLY A 119 3.29 -5.00 4.70
N LEU A 120 3.59 -5.67 5.81
CA LEU A 120 2.59 -6.17 6.76
C LEU A 120 1.92 -5.03 7.51
N GLU A 121 2.65 -3.95 7.78
CA GLU A 121 2.17 -2.76 8.48
C GLU A 121 1.49 -1.74 7.54
N GLY A 122 1.38 -2.03 6.24
CA GLY A 122 0.80 -1.13 5.25
C GLY A 122 1.65 0.13 4.98
N LYS A 123 2.95 0.04 5.20
CA LYS A 123 3.90 1.17 5.09
C LYS A 123 4.68 1.20 3.78
N ILE A 124 4.28 0.39 2.81
CA ILE A 124 4.93 0.31 1.50
C ILE A 124 4.00 0.88 0.43
N ALA A 125 4.58 1.41 -0.64
CA ALA A 125 3.84 1.86 -1.81
C ALA A 125 4.57 1.48 -3.10
N LEU A 126 3.81 1.29 -4.16
CA LEU A 126 4.33 1.25 -5.53
C LEU A 126 4.30 2.67 -6.09
N GLY A 127 5.38 3.14 -6.70
CA GLY A 127 5.39 4.34 -7.52
C GLY A 127 5.53 4.01 -8.98
N ALA A 128 4.85 4.75 -9.84
CA ALA A 128 4.98 4.65 -11.29
C ALA A 128 4.97 6.02 -11.96
N CYS A 129 5.86 6.21 -12.92
CA CYS A 129 5.91 7.36 -13.82
C CYS A 129 6.30 6.91 -15.24
N VAL A 130 6.06 7.78 -16.21
CA VAL A 130 6.62 7.69 -17.56
C VAL A 130 7.90 8.50 -17.58
N LYS A 131 8.99 7.84 -17.93
CA LYS A 131 10.28 8.47 -18.18
C LYS A 131 10.49 8.67 -19.67
N TRP A 132 10.87 9.87 -20.05
CA TRP A 132 11.17 10.26 -21.43
C TRP A 132 12.68 10.37 -21.62
N GLU A 133 13.22 9.61 -22.57
CA GLU A 133 14.65 9.45 -22.76
C GLU A 133 15.07 9.76 -24.21
N LYS A 134 16.18 10.48 -24.37
CA LYS A 134 16.83 10.73 -25.66
C LYS A 134 18.34 10.71 -25.49
N ASP A 135 19.04 10.06 -26.43
CA ASP A 135 20.49 9.97 -26.40
C ASP A 135 21.14 11.37 -26.40
N GLY A 136 22.05 11.59 -25.44
CA GLY A 136 22.76 12.86 -25.29
C GLY A 136 21.94 14.00 -24.65
N VAL A 137 20.72 13.74 -24.18
CA VAL A 137 19.86 14.72 -23.49
C VAL A 137 19.47 14.18 -22.11
N ALA A 138 19.30 15.09 -21.14
CA ALA A 138 18.80 14.72 -19.82
C ALA A 138 17.41 14.09 -19.93
N SER A 139 17.20 12.95 -19.26
CA SER A 139 15.87 12.33 -19.18
C SER A 139 14.92 13.18 -18.35
N ILE A 140 13.63 13.09 -18.65
CA ILE A 140 12.57 13.78 -17.91
C ILE A 140 11.55 12.73 -17.47
N SER A 141 11.32 12.61 -16.17
CA SER A 141 10.21 11.84 -15.62
C SER A 141 8.96 12.70 -15.50
N ASP A 142 7.81 12.15 -15.89
CA ASP A 142 6.51 12.79 -15.64
C ASP A 142 6.12 12.71 -14.15
N VAL A 143 4.85 12.98 -13.86
CA VAL A 143 4.29 12.90 -12.50
C VAL A 143 4.45 11.48 -11.94
N LEU A 144 5.12 11.38 -10.79
CA LEU A 144 5.20 10.13 -10.05
C LEU A 144 3.91 9.89 -9.27
N GLU A 145 3.21 8.82 -9.63
CA GLU A 145 1.96 8.38 -9.04
C GLU A 145 2.23 7.27 -8.02
N LEU A 146 1.81 7.47 -6.77
CA LEU A 146 2.08 6.57 -5.64
C LEU A 146 0.82 5.82 -5.19
N PHE A 147 0.93 4.50 -5.14
CA PHE A 147 -0.10 3.55 -4.79
C PHE A 147 0.28 2.83 -3.48
N PRO A 148 -0.23 3.30 -2.32
CA PRO A 148 0.03 2.62 -1.05
C PRO A 148 -0.64 1.25 -1.02
N PHE A 149 0.08 0.25 -0.47
CA PHE A 149 -0.51 -1.06 -0.25
C PHE A 149 -1.12 -1.13 1.16
N PRO A 150 -2.37 -1.59 1.30
CA PRO A 150 -2.91 -1.86 2.62
C PRO A 150 -2.21 -3.07 3.26
N PRO A 151 -2.29 -3.20 4.60
CA PRO A 151 -1.93 -4.44 5.28
C PRO A 151 -2.61 -5.65 4.63
N PRO A 152 -1.95 -6.82 4.58
CA PRO A 152 -2.56 -8.02 4.03
C PRO A 152 -3.75 -8.46 4.88
N ASP A 153 -4.81 -8.91 4.22
CA ASP A 153 -6.05 -9.39 4.82
C ASP A 153 -6.34 -10.79 4.29
N THR A 154 -6.57 -11.74 5.19
CA THR A 154 -6.85 -13.14 4.83
C THR A 154 -8.11 -13.27 4.00
N ASP A 155 -9.09 -12.38 4.20
CA ASP A 155 -10.37 -12.42 3.48
C ASP A 155 -10.22 -11.94 2.03
N GLN A 156 -9.06 -11.35 1.68
CA GLN A 156 -8.73 -10.84 0.34
C GLN A 156 -7.73 -11.74 -0.42
N ILE A 157 -7.46 -12.95 0.08
CA ILE A 157 -6.61 -13.92 -0.63
C ILE A 157 -7.33 -14.39 -1.91
N ASP A 158 -6.59 -14.42 -3.01
CA ASP A 158 -7.01 -14.73 -4.38
C ASP A 158 -8.08 -13.79 -4.96
N VAL A 159 -8.46 -12.73 -4.24
CA VAL A 159 -9.43 -11.72 -4.66
C VAL A 159 -8.67 -10.51 -5.21
N TRP A 160 -8.95 -10.16 -6.47
CA TRP A 160 -8.46 -8.90 -7.05
C TRP A 160 -9.17 -7.71 -6.42
N SER A 161 -8.39 -6.73 -5.99
CA SER A 161 -8.90 -5.40 -5.65
C SER A 161 -9.59 -4.78 -6.86
N PRO A 162 -10.49 -3.78 -6.65
CA PRO A 162 -10.86 -2.90 -7.75
C PRO A 162 -9.61 -2.20 -8.31
N TRP A 163 -9.73 -1.68 -9.53
CA TRP A 163 -8.76 -0.75 -10.07
C TRP A 163 -8.84 0.56 -9.28
N ILE A 164 -7.70 1.00 -8.76
CA ILE A 164 -7.55 2.25 -8.01
C ILE A 164 -6.57 3.18 -8.73
N GLU A 165 -6.77 4.48 -8.56
CA GLU A 165 -5.77 5.49 -8.93
C GLU A 165 -4.81 5.75 -7.77
N ALA A 166 -3.75 6.50 -8.03
CA ALA A 166 -2.79 6.86 -7.00
C ALA A 166 -3.39 7.83 -5.97
N ASP A 167 -3.15 7.52 -4.70
CA ASP A 167 -3.57 8.35 -3.56
C ASP A 167 -2.71 9.62 -3.43
N ARG A 168 -1.46 9.55 -3.91
CA ARG A 168 -0.50 10.66 -3.84
C ARG A 168 0.24 10.82 -5.16
N ARG A 169 0.61 12.06 -5.46
CA ARG A 169 1.32 12.44 -6.69
C ARG A 169 2.40 13.46 -6.35
N ARG A 170 3.54 13.35 -7.01
CA ARG A 170 4.65 14.31 -6.88
C ARG A 170 5.38 14.50 -8.19
N GLU A 171 6.16 15.58 -8.28
CA GLU A 171 7.08 15.78 -9.40
C GLU A 171 8.13 14.66 -9.38
N GLY A 172 8.43 14.06 -10.54
CA GLY A 172 9.24 12.85 -10.69
C GLY A 172 10.63 12.87 -10.02
N ASP A 173 11.69 13.02 -10.81
CA ASP A 173 13.08 12.76 -10.35
C ASP A 173 13.57 13.67 -9.21
N PHE A 174 12.86 14.78 -8.93
CA PHE A 174 13.25 15.77 -7.92
C PHE A 174 12.25 15.94 -6.76
N GLY A 175 11.13 15.22 -6.72
CA GLY A 175 10.15 15.32 -5.63
C GLY A 175 10.74 14.96 -4.25
N TRP A 176 11.65 13.98 -4.22
CA TRP A 176 12.34 13.58 -2.98
C TRP A 176 13.26 14.68 -2.41
N HIS A 177 13.87 15.50 -3.27
CA HIS A 177 14.70 16.62 -2.85
C HIS A 177 13.85 17.73 -2.23
N ALA A 178 12.64 17.98 -2.74
CA ALA A 178 11.70 18.93 -2.14
C ALA A 178 11.22 18.46 -0.76
N GLU A 179 10.89 17.17 -0.62
CA GLU A 179 10.52 16.52 0.63
C GLU A 179 11.65 16.58 1.69
N ALA A 180 12.89 16.22 1.30
CA ALA A 180 14.06 16.28 2.18
C ALA A 180 14.35 17.71 2.68
N ASN A 181 14.00 18.72 1.88
CA ASN A 181 14.16 20.13 2.21
C ASN A 181 12.92 20.76 2.87
N LYS A 182 11.90 19.97 3.25
CA LYS A 182 10.66 20.43 3.89
C LYS A 182 9.97 21.57 3.14
N LYS A 183 10.09 21.61 1.81
CA LYS A 183 9.32 22.55 1.00
C LYS A 183 7.85 22.10 1.02
N ALA A 184 6.92 23.05 1.04
CA ALA A 184 5.51 22.74 0.90
C ALA A 184 5.30 21.95 -0.40
N GLU A 185 4.63 20.81 -0.29
CA GLU A 185 4.34 19.94 -1.42
C GLU A 185 3.36 20.69 -2.34
N GLU A 186 3.83 21.15 -3.51
CA GLU A 186 2.91 21.61 -4.55
C GLU A 186 2.09 20.40 -4.99
N THR A 187 0.77 20.51 -4.88
CA THR A 187 -0.13 19.41 -5.26
C THR A 187 -0.09 19.24 -6.76
N VAL A 188 0.66 18.23 -7.22
CA VAL A 188 0.76 17.91 -8.65
C VAL A 188 -0.56 17.30 -9.11
N GLY A 189 -1.15 17.88 -10.16
CA GLY A 189 -2.38 17.38 -10.77
C GLY A 189 -2.21 15.97 -11.34
N ALA A 190 -3.33 15.28 -11.53
CA ALA A 190 -3.32 13.99 -12.24
C ALA A 190 -2.95 14.20 -13.73
N PRO A 191 -2.13 13.31 -14.31
CA PRO A 191 -1.96 13.25 -15.76
C PRO A 191 -3.29 13.04 -16.48
N VAL A 192 -3.36 13.40 -17.77
CA VAL A 192 -4.56 13.18 -18.61
C VAL A 192 -5.00 11.71 -18.61
N HIS A 193 -4.02 10.80 -18.57
CA HIS A 193 -4.21 9.36 -18.50
C HIS A 193 -3.48 8.84 -17.26
N PRO A 194 -4.10 8.90 -16.05
CA PRO A 194 -3.44 8.45 -14.83
C PRO A 194 -3.21 6.93 -14.86
N PHE A 195 -2.18 6.47 -14.15
CA PHE A 195 -2.01 5.05 -13.92
C PHE A 195 -3.15 4.51 -13.05
N GLN A 196 -3.53 3.26 -13.29
CA GLN A 196 -4.42 2.51 -12.43
C GLN A 196 -3.74 1.24 -11.97
N MET A 197 -3.93 0.87 -10.70
CA MET A 197 -3.37 -0.32 -10.11
C MET A 197 -4.48 -1.21 -9.56
N ARG A 198 -4.30 -2.53 -9.65
CA ARG A 198 -4.97 -3.48 -8.79
C ARG A 198 -3.98 -4.51 -8.28
N PHE A 199 -4.32 -5.16 -7.19
CA PHE A 199 -3.50 -6.23 -6.63
C PHE A 199 -4.38 -7.32 -6.02
N ARG A 200 -3.79 -8.47 -5.77
CA ARG A 200 -4.35 -9.53 -4.93
C ARG A 200 -3.27 -10.16 -4.08
N LEU A 201 -3.67 -10.76 -2.97
CA LEU A 201 -2.80 -11.62 -2.19
C LEU A 201 -2.88 -13.03 -2.73
N VAL A 202 -1.75 -13.69 -2.88
CA VAL A 202 -1.68 -15.08 -3.37
C VAL A 202 -0.83 -15.90 -2.42
N LEU A 203 -1.26 -17.14 -2.20
CA LEU A 203 -0.51 -18.13 -1.45
C LEU A 203 0.19 -19.08 -2.43
N SER A 204 1.50 -19.26 -2.25
CA SER A 204 2.24 -20.25 -3.04
C SER A 204 3.33 -20.93 -2.24
N ARG A 205 3.86 -22.02 -2.81
CA ARG A 205 5.19 -22.48 -2.40
C ARG A 205 6.21 -21.37 -2.64
N ARG A 206 7.32 -21.39 -1.91
CA ARG A 206 8.37 -20.37 -2.01
C ARG A 206 8.73 -20.11 -3.47
N MET A 207 8.48 -18.89 -3.95
CA MET A 207 8.68 -18.52 -5.35
C MET A 207 10.14 -18.14 -5.65
N TYR A 208 10.96 -17.93 -4.62
CA TYR A 208 12.34 -17.44 -4.74
C TYR A 208 13.28 -18.23 -3.83
N PRO A 209 14.46 -18.66 -4.31
CA PRO A 209 15.45 -19.39 -3.50
C PRO A 209 15.95 -18.57 -2.30
#